data_AF-A0A357NCJ0-F1
#
_entry.id   AF-A0A357NCJ0-F1
#
_cell.length_a   1.000
_cell.length_b   1.000
_cell.length_c   1.000
_cell.angle_alpha   90.00
_cell.angle_beta   90.00
_cell.angle_gamma   90.00
#
_symmetry.space_group_name_H-M   'P 1'
#
loop_
_entity.id
_entity.type
_entity.pdbx_description
1 polymer ?
#
loop_
_entity_poly.entity_id
_entity_poly.type
_entity_poly.pdbx_seq_one_letter_code
_entity_poly.pdbx_strand_id
1 'polypeptide(L)'
;RPYREGDLAGAFLVMSATDDEQVNKAAAAEAGRCGLLLNVADAPRRGNFIVPAVIEQGPLVITVSTGGASPALAKKIRRELADKFGPEYGIFLTLLAKVRAQVAGSAETRAERQQLWEDLVNSDFLSLIAEGRIEEAEEKIQRAVNRIGT
;
A
#
# COMPACT_ATOMS: atom_id res chain seq x y z
N ARG A 1 33.56 4.17 -3.76
CA ARG A 1 34.11 5.53 -3.95
C ARG A 1 33.51 6.45 -2.89
N PRO A 2 34.20 7.49 -2.39
CA PRO A 2 33.61 8.44 -1.46
C PRO A 2 32.54 9.30 -2.16
N TYR A 3 31.58 9.79 -1.38
CA TYR A 3 30.57 10.75 -1.83
C TYR A 3 31.21 12.05 -2.29
N ARG A 4 30.66 12.68 -3.33
CA ARG A 4 31.07 13.97 -3.86
C ARG A 4 29.84 14.81 -4.20
N GLU A 5 29.99 16.12 -4.07
CA GLU A 5 28.93 17.04 -4.50
C GLU A 5 28.62 16.85 -6.00
N GLY A 6 27.33 16.82 -6.34
CA GLY A 6 26.84 16.50 -7.67
C GLY A 6 26.52 15.01 -7.88
N ASP A 7 26.87 14.13 -6.94
CA ASP A 7 26.46 12.72 -6.98
C ASP A 7 24.92 12.56 -6.94
N LEU A 8 24.18 13.58 -6.48
CA LEU A 8 22.71 13.57 -6.44
C LEU A 8 22.05 14.16 -7.70
N ALA A 9 22.84 14.56 -8.71
CA ALA A 9 22.31 15.19 -9.91
C ALA A 9 21.31 14.29 -10.65
N GLY A 10 20.09 14.80 -10.87
CA GLY A 10 19.00 14.08 -11.53
C GLY A 10 18.24 13.09 -10.65
N ALA A 11 18.61 12.93 -9.38
CA ALA A 11 17.86 12.10 -8.46
C ALA A 11 16.52 12.76 -8.10
N PHE A 12 15.49 11.94 -7.89
CA PHE A 12 14.22 12.35 -7.28
C PHE A 12 14.16 12.00 -5.78
N LEU A 13 14.73 10.85 -5.43
CA LEU A 13 14.78 10.27 -4.09
C LEU A 13 16.21 9.87 -3.76
N VAL A 14 16.64 10.16 -2.53
CA VAL A 14 17.96 9.87 -1.99
C VAL A 14 17.81 9.06 -0.71
N MET A 15 18.51 7.93 -0.64
CA MET A 15 18.57 7.07 0.54
C MET A 15 19.99 7.12 1.12
N SER A 16 20.14 7.73 2.29
CA SER A 16 21.41 7.80 3.01
C SER A 16 21.44 6.69 4.06
N ALA A 17 22.16 5.61 3.73
CA ALA A 17 22.23 4.39 4.53
C ALA A 17 23.69 3.96 4.76
N THR A 18 24.56 4.93 5.03
CA THR A 18 25.97 4.70 5.40
C THR A 18 26.21 5.03 6.85
N ASP A 19 27.17 4.35 7.47
CA ASP A 19 27.62 4.63 8.83
C ASP A 19 28.48 5.92 8.92
N ASP A 20 28.88 6.51 7.79
CA ASP A 20 29.65 7.75 7.76
C ASP A 20 28.75 8.98 7.94
N GLU A 21 28.82 9.58 9.12
CA GLU A 21 28.04 10.77 9.47
C GLU A 21 28.36 11.98 8.57
N GLN A 22 29.60 12.13 8.10
CA GLN A 22 29.98 13.26 7.24
C GLN A 22 29.35 13.12 5.86
N VAL A 23 29.33 11.90 5.31
CA VAL A 23 28.64 11.61 4.05
C VAL A 23 27.15 11.88 4.18
N ASN A 24 26.52 11.40 5.27
CA ASN A 24 25.09 11.63 5.52
C ASN A 24 24.75 13.14 5.62
N LYS A 25 25.60 13.94 6.26
CA LYS A 25 25.43 15.41 6.36
C LYS A 25 25.61 16.10 5.00
N ALA A 26 26.62 15.70 4.23
CA ALA A 26 26.88 16.27 2.90
C ALA A 26 25.72 15.98 1.94
N ALA A 27 25.26 14.73 1.89
CA ALA A 27 24.08 14.31 1.13
C ALA A 27 22.82 15.05 1.59
N ALA A 28 22.64 15.25 2.90
CA ALA A 28 21.49 15.98 3.42
C ALA A 28 21.47 17.46 3.02
N ALA A 29 22.63 18.12 3.06
CA ALA A 29 22.76 19.50 2.64
C ALA A 29 22.50 19.67 1.14
N GLU A 30 23.07 18.80 0.29
CA GLU A 30 22.85 18.84 -1.15
C GLU A 30 21.40 18.52 -1.51
N ALA A 31 20.81 17.47 -0.93
CA ALA A 31 19.40 17.13 -1.13
C ALA A 31 18.47 18.29 -0.73
N GLY A 32 18.77 18.98 0.38
CA GLY A 32 18.03 20.16 0.83
C GLY A 32 18.13 21.33 -0.16
N ARG A 33 19.32 21.61 -0.71
CA ARG A 33 19.53 22.66 -1.73
C ARG A 33 18.81 22.34 -3.04
N CYS A 34 18.77 21.07 -3.42
CA CYS A 34 18.18 20.61 -4.67
C CYS A 34 16.67 20.28 -4.57
N GLY A 35 16.07 20.38 -3.37
CA GLY A 35 14.65 20.07 -3.16
C GLY A 35 14.32 18.57 -3.29
N LEU A 36 15.27 17.69 -3.01
CA LEU A 36 15.12 16.24 -3.17
C LEU A 36 14.48 15.59 -1.96
N LEU A 37 13.78 14.47 -2.18
CA LEU A 37 13.36 13.61 -1.09
C LEU A 37 14.57 12.85 -0.54
N LEU A 38 14.76 12.92 0.78
CA LEU A 38 15.88 12.31 1.48
C LEU A 38 15.35 11.50 2.66
N ASN A 39 15.70 10.22 2.68
CA ASN A 39 15.63 9.39 3.86
C ASN A 39 17.03 9.15 4.42
N VAL A 40 17.21 9.29 5.72
CA VAL A 40 18.44 8.90 6.42
C VAL A 40 18.08 7.76 7.36
N ALA A 41 18.62 6.56 7.09
CA ALA A 41 18.15 5.30 7.67
C ALA A 41 18.12 5.32 9.22
N ASP A 42 19.20 5.81 9.84
CA ASP A 42 19.36 5.82 11.30
C ASP A 42 19.08 7.18 11.96
N ALA A 43 18.76 8.20 11.16
CA ALA A 43 18.48 9.53 11.68
C ALA A 43 17.28 10.17 10.95
N PRO A 44 16.04 9.70 11.19
CA PRO A 44 14.84 10.18 10.50
C PRO A 44 14.66 11.70 10.52
N ARG A 45 15.12 12.37 11.60
CA ARG A 45 15.06 13.83 11.75
C ARG A 45 16.01 14.61 10.82
N ARG A 46 16.98 13.93 10.21
CA ARG A 46 17.93 14.51 9.23
C ARG A 46 17.45 14.34 7.79
N GLY A 47 16.44 13.49 7.57
CA GLY A 47 15.72 13.38 6.31
C GLY A 47 14.47 14.25 6.30
N ASN A 48 13.86 14.39 5.13
CA ASN A 48 12.53 14.99 4.95
C ASN A 48 11.47 13.94 4.55
N PHE A 49 11.86 12.66 4.45
CA PHE A 49 11.00 11.54 4.12
C PHE A 49 11.30 10.33 5.01
N ILE A 50 10.26 9.57 5.37
CA ILE A 50 10.33 8.39 6.22
C ILE A 50 9.70 7.21 5.48
N VAL A 51 10.42 6.10 5.41
CA VAL A 51 9.89 4.83 4.90
C VAL A 51 8.99 4.22 5.98
N PRO A 52 7.68 4.03 5.72
CA PRO A 52 6.76 3.45 6.69
C PRO A 52 6.96 1.92 6.80
N ALA A 53 6.38 1.32 7.83
CA ALA A 53 6.24 -0.12 7.91
C ALA A 53 5.12 -0.56 6.94
N VAL A 54 5.37 -1.53 6.05
CA VAL A 54 4.42 -1.91 4.97
C VAL A 54 3.91 -3.34 5.16
N ILE A 55 2.63 -3.54 4.84
CA ILE A 55 1.96 -4.83 4.67
C ILE A 55 1.48 -4.87 3.22
N GLU A 56 1.79 -5.96 2.51
CA GLU A 56 1.40 -6.13 1.11
C GLU A 56 0.70 -7.48 0.97
N GLN A 57 -0.55 -7.45 0.48
CA GLN A 57 -1.34 -8.63 0.13
C GLN A 57 -1.83 -8.45 -1.31
N GLY A 58 -0.97 -8.82 -2.27
CA GLY A 58 -1.22 -8.54 -3.68
C GLY A 58 -1.45 -7.04 -3.93
N PRO A 59 -2.60 -6.61 -4.47
CA PRO A 59 -2.89 -5.19 -4.70
C PRO A 59 -3.24 -4.38 -3.44
N LEU A 60 -3.43 -5.01 -2.28
CA LEU A 60 -3.68 -4.31 -1.01
C LEU A 60 -2.34 -3.90 -0.36
N VAL A 61 -2.16 -2.60 -0.16
CA VAL A 61 -1.01 -2.03 0.57
C VAL A 61 -1.51 -1.28 1.79
N ILE A 62 -0.99 -1.62 2.97
CA ILE A 62 -1.24 -0.92 4.23
C ILE A 62 0.09 -0.42 4.78
N THR A 63 0.19 0.87 5.04
CA THR A 63 1.39 1.49 5.62
C THR A 63 1.14 2.01 7.02
N VAL A 64 2.07 1.77 7.93
CA VAL A 64 2.06 2.30 9.30
C VAL A 64 3.28 3.19 9.50
N SER A 65 3.04 4.45 9.89
CA SER A 65 4.09 5.41 10.23
C SER A 65 3.81 6.05 11.58
N THR A 66 4.87 6.28 12.35
CA THR A 66 4.85 7.06 13.59
C THR A 66 5.56 8.41 13.42
N GLY A 67 5.81 8.84 12.18
CA GLY A 67 6.58 10.06 11.91
C GLY A 67 8.03 9.98 12.44
N GLY A 68 8.57 8.77 12.58
CA GLY A 68 9.91 8.53 13.14
C GLY A 68 9.98 8.58 14.67
N ALA A 69 8.85 8.83 15.36
CA ALA A 69 8.82 8.86 16.82
C ALA A 69 9.10 7.48 17.45
N SER A 70 8.62 6.40 16.82
CA SER A 70 8.87 5.04 17.30
C SER A 70 8.77 4.02 16.15
N PRO A 71 9.90 3.62 15.56
CA PRO A 71 9.95 2.52 14.58
C PRO A 71 9.48 1.19 15.19
N ALA A 72 9.75 0.98 16.48
CA ALA A 72 9.31 -0.22 17.19
C ALA A 72 7.79 -0.33 17.29
N LEU A 73 7.09 0.78 17.60
CA LEU A 73 5.62 0.80 17.64
C LEU A 73 5.02 0.60 16.24
N ALA A 74 5.58 1.26 15.20
CA ALA A 74 5.14 1.05 13.83
C ALA A 74 5.24 -0.43 13.41
N LYS A 75 6.34 -1.10 13.77
CA LYS A 75 6.55 -2.53 13.52
C LYS A 75 5.56 -3.42 14.30
N LYS A 76 5.20 -3.06 15.53
CA LYS A 76 4.19 -3.77 16.33
C LYS A 76 2.82 -3.70 15.67
N ILE A 77 2.33 -2.49 15.37
CA ILE A 77 1.02 -2.28 14.71
C ILE A 77 1.00 -2.98 13.35
N ARG A 78 2.08 -2.90 12.57
CA ARG A 78 2.19 -3.62 11.30
C ARG A 78 1.96 -5.12 11.47
N ARG A 79 2.52 -5.75 12.52
CA ARG A 79 2.32 -7.18 12.78
C ARG A 79 0.87 -7.49 13.12
N GLU A 80 0.27 -6.72 14.03
CA GLU A 80 -1.15 -6.88 14.42
C GLU A 80 -2.10 -6.76 13.21
N LEU A 81 -1.82 -5.82 12.31
CA LEU A 81 -2.58 -5.65 11.07
C LEU A 81 -2.30 -6.78 10.07
N ALA A 82 -1.07 -7.31 9.99
CA ALA A 82 -0.76 -8.42 9.09
C ALA A 82 -1.48 -9.71 9.49
N ASP A 83 -1.73 -9.91 10.79
CA ASP A 83 -2.54 -11.02 11.29
C ASP A 83 -4.04 -10.84 10.96
N LYS A 84 -4.50 -9.60 10.83
CA LYS A 84 -5.90 -9.26 10.52
C LYS A 84 -6.20 -9.21 9.02
N PHE A 85 -5.25 -8.75 8.22
CA PHE A 85 -5.37 -8.57 6.78
C PHE A 85 -4.49 -9.61 6.07
N GLY A 86 -5.01 -10.84 5.99
CA GLY A 86 -4.32 -11.98 5.40
C GLY A 86 -4.32 -11.96 3.86
N PRO A 87 -3.74 -13.00 3.24
CA PRO A 87 -3.64 -13.12 1.78
C PRO A 87 -4.99 -13.08 1.05
N GLU A 88 -6.07 -13.49 1.72
CA GLU A 88 -7.43 -13.49 1.19
C GLU A 88 -7.89 -12.11 0.71
N TYR A 89 -7.40 -11.03 1.32
CA TYR A 89 -7.72 -9.67 0.89
C TYR A 89 -7.12 -9.34 -0.48
N GLY A 90 -5.94 -9.86 -0.80
CA GLY A 90 -5.31 -9.65 -2.11
C GLY A 90 -6.07 -10.35 -3.22
N ILE A 91 -6.53 -11.57 -2.95
CA ILE A 91 -7.37 -12.34 -3.88
C ILE A 91 -8.72 -11.62 -4.05
N PHE A 92 -9.36 -11.25 -2.95
CA PHE A 92 -10.66 -10.58 -2.99
C PHE A 92 -10.60 -9.26 -3.76
N LEU A 93 -9.57 -8.43 -3.52
CA LEU A 93 -9.37 -7.18 -4.25
C LEU A 93 -9.12 -7.40 -5.75
N THR A 94 -8.47 -8.51 -6.13
CA THR A 94 -8.33 -8.92 -7.53
C THR A 94 -9.68 -9.28 -8.16
N LEU A 95 -10.55 -9.99 -7.43
CA LEU A 95 -11.91 -10.29 -7.89
C LEU A 95 -12.75 -9.02 -8.04
N LEU A 96 -12.68 -8.10 -7.07
CA LEU A 96 -13.37 -6.80 -7.15
C LEU A 96 -12.88 -5.95 -8.34
N ALA A 97 -11.60 -6.02 -8.69
CA ALA A 97 -11.07 -5.35 -9.87
C ALA A 97 -11.67 -5.91 -11.18
N LYS A 98 -11.87 -7.23 -11.28
CA LYS A 98 -12.59 -7.86 -12.41
C LYS A 98 -14.02 -7.34 -12.49
N VAL A 99 -14.74 -7.30 -11.37
CA VAL A 99 -16.11 -6.75 -11.30
C VAL A 99 -16.14 -5.29 -11.76
N ARG A 100 -15.19 -4.47 -11.31
CA ARG A 100 -15.12 -3.06 -11.68
C ARG A 100 -15.01 -2.88 -13.20
N ALA A 101 -14.22 -3.71 -13.87
CA ALA A 101 -14.10 -3.69 -15.32
C ALA A 101 -15.40 -4.10 -16.03
N GLN A 102 -16.15 -5.05 -15.48
CA GLN A 102 -17.44 -5.50 -16.02
C GLN A 102 -18.52 -4.40 -15.92
N VAL A 103 -18.60 -3.70 -14.78
CA VAL A 103 -19.64 -2.68 -14.53
C VAL A 103 -19.29 -1.27 -15.04
N ALA A 104 -18.07 -1.07 -15.56
CA ALA A 104 -17.62 0.26 -16.02
C ALA A 104 -18.39 0.78 -17.25
N GLY A 105 -19.02 -0.11 -18.03
CA GLY A 105 -19.81 0.23 -19.23
C GLY A 105 -21.27 -0.17 -19.13
N SER A 106 -21.77 -0.45 -17.93
CA SER A 106 -23.10 -0.98 -17.71
C SER A 106 -24.15 0.14 -17.55
N ALA A 107 -25.42 -0.14 -17.86
CA ALA A 107 -26.51 0.85 -17.88
C ALA A 107 -26.98 1.28 -16.48
N GLU A 108 -26.43 0.65 -15.44
CA GLU A 108 -26.82 0.79 -14.06
C GLU A 108 -26.64 2.22 -13.56
N THR A 109 -27.49 2.60 -12.63
CA THR A 109 -27.42 3.87 -11.94
C THR A 109 -26.23 3.90 -10.97
N ARG A 110 -25.85 5.12 -10.57
CA ARG A 110 -24.85 5.30 -9.51
C ARG A 110 -25.27 4.65 -8.19
N ALA A 111 -26.57 4.65 -7.88
CA ALA A 111 -27.10 4.08 -6.65
C ALA A 111 -26.98 2.55 -6.63
N GLU A 112 -27.35 1.88 -7.73
CA GLU A 112 -27.22 0.42 -7.86
C GLU A 112 -25.76 -0.03 -7.78
N ARG A 113 -24.84 0.68 -8.43
CA ARG A 113 -23.40 0.40 -8.30
C ARG A 113 -22.91 0.58 -6.87
N GLN A 114 -23.33 1.63 -6.17
CA GLN A 114 -22.95 1.83 -4.77
C GLN A 114 -23.46 0.68 -3.90
N GLN A 115 -24.71 0.26 -4.09
CA GLN A 115 -25.29 -0.86 -3.34
C GLN A 115 -24.54 -2.17 -3.62
N LEU A 116 -24.21 -2.45 -4.88
CA LEU A 116 -23.38 -3.62 -5.22
C LEU A 116 -22.05 -3.60 -4.46
N TRP A 117 -21.34 -2.46 -4.41
CA TRP A 117 -20.06 -2.39 -3.71
C TRP A 117 -20.19 -2.61 -2.20
N GLU A 118 -21.23 -2.04 -1.59
CA GLU A 118 -21.57 -2.29 -0.18
C GLU A 118 -21.84 -3.78 0.07
N ASP A 119 -22.65 -4.41 -0.78
CA ASP A 119 -23.02 -5.82 -0.64
C ASP A 119 -21.81 -6.74 -0.80
N LEU A 120 -20.95 -6.48 -1.79
CA LEU A 120 -19.75 -7.27 -2.03
C LEU A 120 -18.77 -7.15 -0.84
N VAL A 121 -18.48 -5.94 -0.36
CA VAL A 121 -17.48 -5.71 0.70
C VAL A 121 -17.95 -6.23 2.06
N ASN A 122 -19.26 -6.22 2.33
CA ASN A 122 -19.84 -6.70 3.59
C ASN A 122 -20.28 -8.19 3.54
N SER A 123 -19.87 -8.93 2.51
CA SER A 123 -20.21 -10.34 2.31
C SER A 123 -19.33 -11.32 3.12
N ASP A 124 -19.61 -12.62 3.00
CA ASP A 124 -18.81 -13.73 3.53
C ASP A 124 -17.62 -14.13 2.64
N PHE A 125 -17.36 -13.41 1.54
CA PHE A 125 -16.39 -13.85 0.53
C PHE A 125 -14.95 -13.91 1.04
N LEU A 126 -14.55 -13.02 1.95
CA LEU A 126 -13.23 -13.08 2.59
C LEU A 126 -13.05 -14.41 3.35
N SER A 127 -14.08 -14.87 4.06
CA SER A 127 -14.05 -16.16 4.77
C SER A 127 -13.95 -17.34 3.80
N LEU A 128 -14.74 -17.32 2.71
CA LEU A 128 -14.66 -18.37 1.68
C LEU A 128 -13.26 -18.46 1.06
N ILE A 129 -12.66 -17.31 0.76
CA ILE A 129 -11.32 -17.25 0.18
C ILE A 129 -10.27 -17.75 1.19
N ALA A 130 -10.39 -17.38 2.46
CA ALA A 130 -9.51 -17.86 3.53
C ALA A 130 -9.60 -19.39 3.73
N GLU A 131 -10.76 -19.98 3.48
CA GLU A 131 -11.00 -21.44 3.47
C GLU A 131 -10.52 -22.13 2.18
N GLY A 132 -10.00 -21.39 1.20
CA GLY A 132 -9.58 -21.91 -0.11
C GLY A 132 -10.71 -22.11 -1.11
N ARG A 133 -11.95 -21.70 -0.78
CA ARG A 133 -13.16 -21.81 -1.63
C ARG A 133 -13.28 -20.62 -2.58
N ILE A 134 -12.21 -20.36 -3.33
CA ILE A 134 -12.10 -19.18 -4.21
C ILE A 134 -13.13 -19.24 -5.35
N GLU A 135 -13.31 -20.41 -5.96
CA GLU A 135 -14.27 -20.60 -7.06
C GLU A 135 -15.71 -20.29 -6.62
N GLU A 136 -16.10 -20.73 -5.41
CA GLU A 136 -17.42 -20.43 -4.87
C GLU A 136 -17.60 -18.94 -4.60
N ALA A 137 -16.58 -18.25 -4.10
CA ALA A 137 -16.62 -16.81 -3.93
C ALA A 137 -16.79 -16.10 -5.28
N GLU A 138 -16.04 -16.51 -6.31
CA GLU A 138 -16.15 -15.94 -7.66
C GLU A 138 -17.54 -16.17 -8.27
N GLU A 139 -18.12 -17.36 -8.12
CA GLU A 139 -19.50 -17.63 -8.56
C GLU A 139 -20.53 -16.75 -7.84
N LYS A 140 -20.43 -16.62 -6.51
CA LYS A 140 -21.35 -15.80 -5.72
C LYS A 140 -21.24 -14.32 -6.09
N ILE A 141 -20.02 -13.82 -6.31
CA ILE A 141 -19.76 -12.47 -6.81
C ILE A 141 -20.44 -12.27 -8.17
N GLN A 142 -20.24 -13.19 -9.13
CA GLN A 142 -20.83 -13.06 -10.45
C GLN A 142 -22.36 -13.07 -10.40
N ARG A 143 -22.97 -13.89 -9.53
CA ARG A 143 -24.42 -13.87 -9.30
C ARG A 143 -24.90 -12.53 -8.75
N ALA A 144 -24.13 -11.89 -7.86
CA ALA A 144 -24.46 -10.56 -7.34
C ALA A 144 -24.40 -9.49 -8.44
N VAL A 145 -23.35 -9.51 -9.27
CA VAL A 145 -23.20 -8.59 -10.42
C VAL A 145 -24.35 -8.74 -11.42
N ASN A 146 -24.73 -9.98 -11.74
CA ASN A 146 -25.79 -10.21 -12.72
C ASN A 146 -27.18 -9.73 -12.25
N ARG A 147 -27.41 -9.60 -10.93
CA ARG A 147 -28.69 -9.12 -10.38
C ARG A 147 -28.95 -7.64 -10.60
N ILE A 148 -27.89 -6.82 -10.68
CA ILE A 148 -28.05 -5.37 -10.92
C ILE A 148 -28.12 -5.02 -12.41
N GLY A 149 -27.75 -5.94 -13.30
CA GLY A 149 -27.79 -5.75 -14.75
C GLY A 149 -29.12 -6.15 -15.41
N THR A 150 -30.20 -6.32 -14.64
CA THR A 150 -31.57 -6.61 -15.12
C THR A 150 -32.47 -5.42 -14.83
#